data_AF-A0A2N9LNA6-F1
#
_entry.id   AF-A0A2N9LNA6-F1
#
_cell.length_a   1.000
_cell.length_b   1.000
_cell.length_c   1.000
_cell.angle_alpha   90.00
_cell.angle_beta   90.00
_cell.angle_gamma   90.00
#
_symmetry.space_group_name_H-M   'P 1'
#
loop_
_entity.id
_entity.type
_entity.pdbx_description
1 polymer ?
#
loop_
_entity_poly.entity_id
_entity_poly.type
_entity_poly.pdbx_seq_one_letter_code
_entity_poly.pdbx_strand_id
1 'polypeptide(L)' 'MGSSRRDLRAFPRQVRRDIGQALHAAQLGEIDPSAKPLKGFSGGPVIEIIAD' A
#
# COMPACT_ATOMS: atom_id res chain seq x y z
N MET A 1 0.71 -13.27 12.77
CA MET A 1 1.33 -12.57 11.63
C MET A 1 0.79 -13.17 10.34
N GLY A 2 0.20 -12.38 9.43
CA GLY A 2 -0.30 -12.90 8.13
C GLY A 2 -1.76 -12.59 7.75
N SER A 3 -2.45 -11.68 8.46
CA SER A 3 -3.82 -11.29 8.07
C SER A 3 -3.85 -10.37 6.84
N SER A 4 -2.75 -9.68 6.51
CA SER A 4 -2.70 -8.64 5.48
C SER A 4 -3.30 -9.06 4.12
N ARG A 5 -3.05 -10.29 3.65
CA ARG A 5 -3.65 -10.78 2.40
C ARG A 5 -5.16 -11.02 2.51
N ARG A 6 -5.62 -11.47 3.67
CA ARG A 6 -7.04 -11.73 3.96
C ARG A 6 -7.80 -10.41 4.10
N ASP A 7 -7.22 -9.47 4.84
CA ASP A 7 -7.75 -8.12 5.04
C ASP A 7 -7.80 -7.37 3.70
N LEU A 8 -6.73 -7.47 2.89
CA LEU A 8 -6.70 -6.92 1.54
C LEU A 8 -7.85 -7.45 0.67
N ARG A 9 -8.16 -8.73 0.76
CA ARG A 9 -9.22 -9.36 -0.04
C ARG A 9 -10.64 -8.89 0.32
N ALA A 10 -10.84 -8.39 1.55
CA ALA A 10 -12.12 -7.90 2.04
C ALA A 10 -12.48 -6.49 1.53
N PHE A 11 -11.51 -5.74 1.01
CA PHE A 11 -11.76 -4.42 0.43
C PHE A 11 -12.53 -4.48 -0.90
N PRO A 12 -13.21 -3.38 -1.28
CA PRO A 12 -13.80 -3.22 -2.61
C PRO A 12 -12.81 -3.50 -3.73
N ARG A 13 -13.34 -3.90 -4.90
CA ARG A 13 -12.51 -4.24 -6.07
C ARG A 13 -11.56 -3.11 -6.49
N GLN A 14 -12.01 -1.86 -6.36
CA GLN A 14 -11.22 -0.68 -6.71
C GLN A 14 -9.99 -0.54 -5.82
N VAL A 15 -10.19 -0.46 -4.50
CA VAL A 15 -9.11 -0.44 -3.50
C VAL A 15 -8.09 -1.58 -3.69
N ARG A 16 -8.55 -2.80 -3.97
CA ARG A 16 -7.63 -3.93 -4.24
C ARG A 16 -6.75 -3.73 -5.47
N ARG A 17 -7.29 -3.09 -6.52
CA ARG A 17 -6.54 -2.77 -7.74
C ARG A 17 -5.48 -1.72 -7.42
N ASP A 18 -5.87 -0.67 -6.72
CA ASP A 18 -5.01 0.49 -6.46
C ASP A 18 -3.83 0.09 -5.56
N ILE A 19 -4.11 -0.68 -4.49
CA ILE A 19 -3.06 -1.30 -3.67
C ILE A 19 -2.18 -2.24 -4.49
N GLY A 20 -2.76 -3.03 -5.40
CA GLY A 20 -2.01 -3.95 -6.26
C GLY A 20 -1.05 -3.23 -7.20
N GLN A 21 -1.46 -2.10 -7.78
CA GLN A 21 -0.61 -1.26 -8.62
C GLN A 21 0.54 -0.64 -7.81
N ALA A 22 0.22 -0.06 -6.65
CA ALA A 22 1.23 0.54 -5.81
C ALA A 22 2.24 -0.47 -5.26
N LEU A 23 1.78 -1.69 -4.92
CA LEU A 23 2.67 -2.79 -4.52
C LEU A 23 3.59 -3.23 -5.66
N HIS A 24 3.09 -3.28 -6.89
CA HIS A 24 3.90 -3.62 -8.06
C HIS A 24 4.95 -2.54 -8.35
N ALA A 25 4.60 -1.25 -8.28
CA ALA A 25 5.56 -0.15 -8.39
C ALA A 25 6.68 -0.28 -7.34
N ALA A 26 6.32 -0.55 -6.08
CA ALA A 26 7.29 -0.77 -5.01
C ALA A 26 8.22 -1.97 -5.29
N GLN A 27 7.72 -3.05 -5.91
CA GLN A 27 8.55 -4.20 -6.32
C GLN A 27 9.57 -3.86 -7.40
N LEU A 28 9.29 -2.84 -8.22
CA LEU A 28 10.22 -2.30 -9.22
C LEU A 28 11.17 -1.24 -8.64
N GLY A 29 11.04 -0.90 -7.35
CA GLY A 29 11.80 0.18 -6.71
C GLY A 29 11.24 1.58 -6.98
N GLU A 30 10.03 1.67 -7.50
CA GLU A 30 9.33 2.93 -7.74
C GLU A 30 8.39 3.30 -6.57
N ILE A 31 7.95 4.55 -6.53
CA ILE A 31 6.96 5.04 -5.56
C ILE A 31 5.71 5.44 -6.32
N ASP A 32 4.59 4.79 -6.00
CA ASP A 32 3.30 5.10 -6.60
C ASP A 32 2.88 6.56 -6.26
N PRO A 33 2.26 7.31 -7.19
CA PRO A 33 1.80 8.68 -6.93
C PRO A 33 0.82 8.82 -5.76
N SER A 34 0.07 7.77 -5.43
CA SER A 34 -0.86 7.73 -4.30
C SER A 34 -0.18 7.38 -2.97
N ALA A 35 1.11 7.02 -3.00
CA ALA A 35 1.87 6.68 -1.82
C ALA A 35 2.56 7.90 -1.21
N LYS A 36 2.51 8.01 0.12
CA LYS A 36 3.17 9.08 0.88
C LYS A 36 3.85 8.53 2.14
N PRO A 37 4.82 9.24 2.73
CA PRO A 37 5.41 8.83 4.00
C PRO A 37 4.36 8.69 5.10
N LEU A 38 4.35 7.55 5.80
CA LEU A 38 3.45 7.32 6.92
C LEU A 38 3.85 8.25 8.08
N LYS A 39 2.96 9.18 8.41
CA LYS A 39 3.21 10.12 9.52
C LYS A 39 3.25 9.38 10.87
N GLY A 40 4.17 9.80 11.74
CA GLY A 40 4.29 9.28 13.10
C GLY A 40 5.09 7.99 13.23
N PHE A 41 5.65 7.46 12.14
CA PHE A 41 6.54 6.30 12.18
C PHE A 41 8.01 6.74 12.13
N SER A 42 8.71 6.69 13.26
CA SER A 42 10.10 7.16 13.41
C SER A 42 11.17 6.10 13.10
N GLY A 43 10.77 4.89 12.70
CA GLY A 43 11.65 3.72 12.58
C GLY A 43 12.19 3.37 11.19
N GLY A 44 11.92 4.17 10.16
CA GLY A 44 12.38 3.90 8.78
C GLY A 44 11.41 4.43 7.70
N PRO A 45 11.70 4.21 6.41
CA PRO A 45 10.88 4.72 5.30
C PRO A 45 9.62 3.85 5.11
N VAL A 46 8.70 3.93 6.06
CA VAL A 46 7.36 3.36 5.91
C VAL A 46 6.51 4.35 5.12
N ILE A 47 5.89 3.88 4.04
CA ILE A 47 4.97 4.64 3.21
C ILE A 47 3.56 4.04 3.30
N GLU A 48 2.55 4.90 3.17
CA GLU A 48 1.14 4.53 3.13
C GLU A 48 0.55 4.81 1.74
N ILE A 49 -0.31 3.92 1.26
CA ILE A 49 -1.03 4.07 -0.01
C ILE A 49 -2.42 4.62 0.29
N ILE A 50 -2.82 5.68 -0.40
CA ILE A 50 -4.17 6.26 -0.30
C ILE A 50 -5.02 5.70 -1.44
N ALA A 51 -6.06 4.95 -1.09
CA ALA A 51 -7.00 4.35 -2.05
C ALA A 51 -8.44 4.61 -1.60
N ASP A 52 -9.31 4.95 -2.57
CA ASP A 52 -10.73 5.27 -2.38
C ASP A 52 -11.67 4.08 -2.75
#